data_AF-A0A9W9U5P3-F1
#
_entry.id   AF-A0A9W9U5P3-F1
#
_cell.length_a   1.000
_cell.length_b   1.000
_cell.length_c   1.000
_cell.angle_alpha   90.00
_cell.angle_beta   90.00
_cell.angle_gamma   90.00
#
_symmetry.space_group_name_H-M   'P 1'
#
loop_
_entity.id
_entity.type
_entity.pdbx_description
1 polymer ?
#
loop_
_entity_poly.entity_id
_entity_poly.type
_entity_poly.pdbx_seq_one_letter_code
_entity_poly.pdbx_strand_id
1 'polypeptide(L)'
;MNQVQQLFNRFANAGLIKHINYGGSLNFPFKGKIFQLAPKGINILRWFRHREVLKGRAIDCLMSSYKSFLLIQLERDLETDKILHSKPFVEAMFTLFARQYEVESDAAICLSSRHETTDQLQNFAIRNQKLKSSESYFHMFKGERLLKWVMNFSTVVDLQEACFVANFFIIYDLIMMVRNSRTDNGGNYAGLYTFQHTIYGITDRGSWVCDRIS
;
A
#
# COMPACT_ATOMS: atom_id res chain seq x y z
N MET A 1 21.05 -5.58 -19.64
CA MET A 1 20.77 -4.56 -18.61
C MET A 1 21.66 -4.87 -17.41
N ASN A 2 22.35 -3.88 -16.84
CA ASN A 2 23.39 -4.12 -15.83
C ASN A 2 22.77 -4.64 -14.51
N GLN A 3 23.32 -5.69 -13.89
CA GLN A 3 22.71 -6.34 -12.71
C GLN A 3 22.48 -5.36 -11.55
N VAL A 4 23.39 -4.41 -11.36
CA VAL A 4 23.30 -3.35 -10.35
C VAL A 4 22.08 -2.45 -10.57
N GLN A 5 21.79 -2.11 -11.83
CA GLN A 5 20.64 -1.28 -12.19
C GLN A 5 19.32 -2.02 -11.90
N GLN A 6 19.26 -3.33 -12.17
CA GLN A 6 18.08 -4.14 -11.88
C GLN A 6 17.82 -4.25 -10.38
N LEU A 7 18.85 -4.50 -9.58
CA LEU A 7 18.73 -4.57 -8.11
C LEU A 7 18.25 -3.24 -7.52
N PHE A 8 18.82 -2.12 -8.00
CA PHE A 8 18.43 -0.80 -7.55
C PHE A 8 16.96 -0.50 -7.87
N ASN A 9 16.53 -0.77 -9.10
CA ASN A 9 15.14 -0.59 -9.51
C ASN A 9 14.19 -1.41 -8.64
N ARG A 10 14.58 -2.65 -8.27
CA ARG A 10 13.80 -3.46 -7.33
C ARG A 10 13.69 -2.80 -5.96
N PHE A 11 14.77 -2.27 -5.41
CA PHE A 11 14.75 -1.60 -4.10
C PHE A 11 13.92 -0.31 -4.12
N ALA A 12 14.00 0.45 -5.19
CA ALA A 12 13.20 1.66 -5.39
C ALA A 12 11.70 1.32 -5.53
N ASN A 13 11.37 0.35 -6.38
CA ASN A 13 10.00 -0.11 -6.60
C ASN A 13 9.37 -0.72 -5.35
N ALA A 14 10.17 -1.45 -4.56
CA ALA A 14 9.75 -2.03 -3.28
C ALA A 14 9.60 -1.00 -2.16
N GLY A 15 9.89 0.29 -2.42
CA GLY A 15 9.80 1.35 -1.43
C GLY A 15 10.84 1.24 -0.32
N LEU A 16 11.99 0.60 -0.57
CA LEU A 16 13.09 0.46 0.41
C LEU A 16 14.01 1.67 0.42
N ILE A 17 14.15 2.31 -0.73
CA ILE A 17 14.96 3.51 -0.94
C ILE A 17 14.12 4.57 -1.65
N LYS A 18 14.42 5.84 -1.38
CA LYS A 18 13.81 7.00 -2.02
C LYS A 18 14.88 8.00 -2.42
N HIS A 19 14.58 8.76 -3.48
CA HIS A 19 15.42 9.87 -3.88
C HIS A 19 15.17 11.08 -2.96
N ILE A 20 16.22 11.83 -2.62
CA ILE A 20 16.10 13.00 -1.73
C ILE A 20 15.68 14.26 -2.50
N ASN A 21 15.99 14.37 -3.81
CA ASN A 21 15.58 15.57 -4.55
C ASN A 21 14.13 15.45 -5.03
N TYR A 22 13.31 16.42 -4.60
CA TYR A 22 11.93 16.63 -5.04
C TYR A 22 11.89 16.83 -6.57
N GLY A 23 11.34 15.87 -7.31
CA GLY A 23 10.99 16.03 -8.74
C GLY A 23 11.82 15.26 -9.76
N GLY A 24 12.81 14.45 -9.37
CA GLY A 24 13.62 13.67 -10.31
C GLY A 24 13.09 12.26 -10.56
N SER A 25 12.95 11.87 -11.83
CA SER A 25 12.71 10.47 -12.22
C SER A 25 13.81 9.54 -11.69
N LEU A 26 13.43 8.34 -11.24
CA LEU A 26 14.30 7.28 -10.72
C LEU A 26 15.19 6.62 -11.79
N ASN A 27 15.16 7.12 -13.03
CA ASN A 27 15.89 6.54 -14.15
C ASN A 27 17.41 6.64 -13.98
N PHE A 28 18.09 5.52 -14.23
CA PHE A 28 19.53 5.40 -14.40
C PHE A 28 20.00 6.23 -15.62
N PRO A 29 21.21 6.84 -15.62
CA PRO A 29 22.30 6.76 -14.64
C PRO A 29 22.21 7.74 -13.46
N PHE A 30 22.96 7.42 -12.40
CA PHE A 30 22.85 8.02 -11.06
C PHE A 30 23.78 9.21 -10.77
N LYS A 31 24.51 9.73 -11.75
CA LYS A 31 25.50 10.79 -11.49
C LYS A 31 24.81 12.01 -10.86
N GLY A 32 25.16 12.32 -9.61
CA GLY A 32 24.60 13.46 -8.85
C GLY A 32 23.29 13.20 -8.08
N LYS A 33 22.80 11.95 -8.01
CA LYS A 33 21.56 11.62 -7.26
C LYS A 33 21.89 11.10 -5.86
N ILE A 34 21.24 11.65 -4.84
CA ILE A 34 21.36 11.20 -3.44
C ILE A 34 20.12 10.39 -3.08
N PHE A 35 20.35 9.19 -2.54
CA PHE A 35 19.30 8.30 -2.09
C PHE A 35 19.34 8.13 -0.57
N GLN A 36 18.16 8.00 0.00
CA GLN A 36 17.96 7.72 1.41
C GLN A 36 17.14 6.45 1.54
N LEU A 37 17.31 5.74 2.66
CA LEU A 37 16.36 4.70 3.01
C LEU A 37 14.98 5.31 3.18
N ALA A 38 14.01 4.67 2.55
CA ALA A 38 12.63 4.91 2.86
C ALA A 38 12.31 4.27 4.21
N PRO A 39 11.22 4.69 4.88
CA PRO A 39 10.87 4.19 6.20
C PRO A 39 10.86 2.64 6.26
N LYS A 40 10.36 1.96 5.21
CA LYS A 40 10.34 0.48 5.11
C LYS A 40 11.73 -0.14 5.15
N GLY A 41 12.67 0.43 4.39
CA GLY A 41 14.06 -0.03 4.38
C GLY A 41 14.71 0.07 5.76
N ILE A 42 14.38 1.10 6.53
CA ILE A 42 14.89 1.30 7.89
C ILE A 42 14.34 0.23 8.85
N ASN A 43 13.05 -0.08 8.79
CA ASN A 43 12.46 -1.14 9.60
C ASN A 43 13.07 -2.51 9.29
N ILE A 44 13.27 -2.84 8.01
CA ILE A 44 13.92 -4.09 7.61
C ILE A 44 15.36 -4.16 8.14
N LEU A 45 16.13 -3.08 8.02
CA LEU A 45 17.48 -3.02 8.57
C LEU A 45 17.51 -3.17 10.10
N ARG A 46 16.47 -2.69 10.80
CA ARG A 46 16.36 -2.84 12.26
C ARG A 46 16.25 -4.31 12.66
N TRP A 47 15.52 -5.12 11.87
CA TRP A 47 15.44 -6.56 12.08
C TRP A 47 16.77 -7.26 11.87
N PHE A 48 17.52 -6.91 10.82
CA PHE A 48 18.87 -7.45 10.61
C PHE A 48 19.82 -7.08 11.75
N ARG A 49 19.70 -5.86 12.29
CA ARG A 49 20.45 -5.46 13.48
C ARG A 49 20.07 -6.28 14.71
N HIS A 50 18.78 -6.53 14.96
CA HIS A 50 18.33 -7.30 16.12
C HIS A 50 18.80 -8.76 16.08
N ARG A 51 18.96 -9.33 14.87
CA ARG A 51 19.54 -10.67 14.66
C ARG A 51 21.07 -10.69 14.74
N GLU A 52 21.70 -9.61 15.22
CA GLU A 52 23.15 -9.39 15.27
C GLU A 52 23.89 -9.48 13.92
N VAL A 53 23.17 -9.49 12.80
CA VAL A 53 23.77 -9.62 11.46
C VAL A 53 24.54 -8.35 11.07
N LEU A 54 24.13 -7.20 11.60
CA LEU A 54 24.72 -5.90 11.31
C LEU A 54 25.16 -5.20 12.60
N LYS A 55 26.41 -4.74 12.66
CA LYS A 55 27.01 -4.04 13.81
C LYS A 55 27.62 -2.70 13.36
N GLY A 56 27.49 -1.64 14.16
CA GLY A 56 28.21 -0.38 13.97
C GLY A 56 27.42 0.90 14.27
N ARG A 57 28.10 1.90 14.87
CA ARG A 57 27.51 3.19 15.31
C ARG A 57 26.74 3.96 14.23
N ALA A 58 27.13 3.83 12.95
CA ALA A 58 26.44 4.47 11.85
C ALA A 58 25.00 3.95 11.65
N ILE A 59 24.78 2.65 11.89
CA ILE A 59 23.45 2.03 11.83
C ILE A 59 22.59 2.56 12.98
N ASP A 60 23.19 2.75 14.14
CA ASP A 60 22.51 3.25 15.33
C ASP A 60 21.98 4.67 15.14
N CYS A 61 22.82 5.56 14.61
CA CYS A 61 22.42 6.92 14.24
C CYS A 61 21.33 6.95 13.17
N LEU A 62 21.40 6.03 12.19
CA LEU A 62 20.38 5.91 11.14
C LEU A 62 19.03 5.45 11.70
N MET A 63 19.04 4.54 12.68
CA MET A 63 17.83 3.99 13.31
C MET A 63 17.16 4.94 14.29
N SER A 64 17.93 5.80 14.97
CA SER A 64 17.41 6.76 15.95
C SER A 64 16.72 7.95 15.29
N SER A 65 17.10 8.29 14.06
CA SER A 65 16.59 9.46 13.33
C SER A 65 15.15 9.30 12.80
N TYR A 66 14.58 8.10 12.81
CA TYR A 66 13.27 7.84 12.20
C TYR A 66 12.25 7.31 13.20
N LYS A 67 11.08 7.97 13.25
CA LYS A 67 9.90 7.44 13.93
C LYS A 67 9.58 6.07 13.32
N SER A 68 9.63 5.03 14.14
CA SER A 68 9.24 3.67 13.76
C SER A 68 7.74 3.65 13.50
N PHE A 69 7.34 3.40 12.27
CA PHE A 69 6.00 2.94 11.94
C PHE A 69 6.03 1.40 12.00
N LEU A 70 4.94 0.76 12.41
CA LEU A 70 4.86 -0.69 12.50
C LEU A 70 4.88 -1.28 11.07
N LEU A 71 5.91 -2.07 10.73
CA LEU A 71 5.95 -2.82 9.48
C LEU A 71 5.29 -4.18 9.70
N ILE A 72 4.25 -4.48 8.94
CA ILE A 72 3.53 -5.74 9.00
C ILE A 72 4.43 -6.85 8.44
N GLN A 73 4.83 -7.77 9.32
CA GLN A 73 5.60 -8.93 8.94
C GLN A 73 4.65 -10.03 8.46
N LEU A 74 4.77 -10.40 7.18
CA LEU A 74 4.05 -11.54 6.65
C LEU A 74 4.83 -12.82 6.93
N GLU A 75 4.16 -13.79 7.51
CA GLU A 75 4.71 -15.14 7.69
C GLU A 75 4.76 -15.85 6.33
N ARG A 76 5.83 -16.62 6.11
CA ARG A 76 6.05 -17.38 4.88
C ARG A 76 6.27 -18.83 5.21
N ASP A 77 5.73 -19.69 4.37
CA ASP A 77 5.99 -21.11 4.38
C ASP A 77 7.45 -21.38 4.02
N LEU A 78 8.15 -22.18 4.82
CA LEU A 78 9.60 -22.39 4.67
C LEU A 78 9.97 -23.20 3.43
N GLU A 79 9.05 -24.00 2.90
CA GLU A 79 9.31 -24.89 1.76
C GLU A 79 8.85 -24.26 0.44
N THR A 80 7.66 -23.65 0.45
CA THR A 80 6.99 -23.12 -0.76
C THR A 80 7.14 -21.62 -0.93
N ASP A 81 7.69 -20.91 0.06
CA ASP A 81 7.85 -19.45 0.10
C ASP A 81 6.52 -18.67 -0.03
N LYS A 82 5.39 -19.36 0.14
CA LYS A 82 4.05 -18.76 0.06
C LYS A 82 3.76 -17.95 1.30
N ILE A 83 3.05 -16.83 1.10
CA ILE A 83 2.54 -16.01 2.19
C ILE A 83 1.47 -16.80 2.95
N LEU A 84 1.74 -17.05 4.23
CA LEU A 84 0.77 -17.64 5.14
C LEU A 84 -0.27 -16.58 5.51
N HIS A 85 -1.53 -16.99 5.59
CA HIS A 85 -2.63 -16.11 5.88
C HIS A 85 -3.59 -16.79 6.86
N SER A 86 -4.05 -16.03 7.84
CA SER A 86 -5.13 -16.42 8.72
C SER A 86 -6.19 -15.33 8.71
N LYS A 87 -7.45 -15.72 8.86
CA LYS A 87 -8.56 -14.78 8.88
C LYS A 87 -8.37 -13.66 9.93
N PRO A 88 -7.97 -13.93 11.19
CA PRO A 88 -7.75 -12.87 12.18
C PRO A 88 -6.62 -11.91 11.79
N PHE A 89 -5.54 -12.42 11.20
CA PHE A 89 -4.42 -11.59 10.76
C PHE A 89 -4.81 -10.67 9.60
N VAL A 90 -5.52 -11.21 8.62
CA VAL A 90 -5.99 -10.43 7.46
C VAL A 90 -7.03 -9.39 7.88
N GLU A 91 -7.93 -9.72 8.82
CA GLU A 91 -8.86 -8.76 9.43
C GLU A 91 -8.11 -7.63 10.15
N ALA A 92 -7.09 -7.94 10.96
CA ALA A 92 -6.29 -6.91 11.63
C ALA A 92 -5.54 -6.00 10.63
N MET A 93 -4.97 -6.58 9.58
CA MET A 93 -4.32 -5.82 8.51
C MET A 93 -5.32 -4.92 7.78
N PHE A 94 -6.55 -5.39 7.55
CA PHE A 94 -7.61 -4.59 6.94
C PHE A 94 -8.01 -3.38 7.81
N THR A 95 -8.13 -3.56 9.13
CA THR A 95 -8.41 -2.44 10.05
C THR A 95 -7.31 -1.37 10.01
N LEU A 96 -6.04 -1.78 9.92
CA LEU A 96 -4.93 -0.83 9.78
C LEU A 96 -5.02 -0.03 8.47
N PHE A 97 -5.40 -0.70 7.37
CA PHE A 97 -5.63 -0.04 6.10
C PHE A 97 -6.79 0.96 6.17
N ALA A 98 -7.93 0.55 6.71
CA ALA A 98 -9.13 1.39 6.81
C ALA A 98 -8.87 2.66 7.64
N ARG A 99 -8.21 2.53 8.80
CA ARG A 99 -7.84 3.68 9.65
C ARG A 99 -6.97 4.69 8.93
N GLN A 100 -5.96 4.22 8.19
CA GLN A 100 -5.12 5.11 7.41
C GLN A 100 -5.88 5.74 6.24
N TYR A 101 -6.77 4.97 5.61
CA TYR A 101 -7.61 5.46 4.53
C TYR A 101 -8.52 6.59 4.99
N GLU A 102 -9.15 6.47 6.16
CA GLU A 102 -10.01 7.50 6.76
C GLU A 102 -9.22 8.79 7.05
N VAL A 103 -8.09 8.69 7.74
CA VAL A 103 -7.24 9.85 8.08
C VAL A 103 -6.79 10.61 6.83
N GLU A 104 -6.39 9.89 5.77
CA GLU A 104 -5.98 10.52 4.52
C GLU A 104 -7.16 11.11 3.74
N SER A 105 -8.35 10.52 3.85
CA SER A 105 -9.57 11.03 3.21
C SER A 105 -10.03 12.33 3.87
N ASP A 106 -10.01 12.39 5.20
CA ASP A 106 -10.32 13.59 5.97
C ASP A 106 -9.30 14.71 5.69
N ALA A 107 -8.00 14.37 5.66
CA ALA A 107 -6.96 15.33 5.30
C ALA A 107 -7.12 15.87 3.87
N ALA A 108 -7.49 15.01 2.91
CA ALA A 108 -7.74 15.43 1.53
C ALA A 108 -8.96 16.35 1.42
N ILE A 109 -10.04 16.08 2.18
CA ILE A 109 -11.22 16.96 2.26
C ILE A 109 -10.82 18.32 2.83
N CYS A 110 -10.09 18.35 3.96
CA CYS A 110 -9.61 19.58 4.57
C CYS A 110 -8.67 20.39 3.65
N LEU A 111 -7.80 19.74 2.89
CA LEU A 111 -6.89 20.42 1.95
C LEU A 111 -7.62 20.95 0.70
N SER A 112 -8.61 20.21 0.19
CA SER A 112 -9.43 20.62 -0.96
C SER A 112 -10.33 21.83 -0.66
N SER A 113 -10.70 22.05 0.61
CA SER A 113 -11.39 23.29 1.03
C SER A 113 -10.52 24.55 0.98
N ARG A 114 -9.22 24.43 0.68
CA ARG A 114 -8.27 25.55 0.59
C ARG A 114 -7.64 25.76 -0.80
N HIS A 115 -7.87 24.88 -1.77
CA HIS A 115 -7.40 25.07 -3.14
C HIS A 115 -8.34 24.36 -4.12
N GLU A 116 -8.95 25.16 -5.01
CA GLU A 116 -9.66 24.68 -6.21
C GLU A 116 -8.66 23.97 -7.12
N THR A 117 -8.68 22.64 -7.16
CA THR A 117 -8.24 21.79 -8.29
C THR A 117 -8.17 20.32 -7.86
N THR A 118 -9.31 19.61 -7.87
CA THR A 118 -9.39 18.17 -8.24
C THR A 118 -10.85 17.70 -8.30
N ASP A 119 -11.57 18.14 -9.33
CA ASP A 119 -13.00 17.83 -9.54
C ASP A 119 -13.33 16.33 -9.54
N GLN A 120 -12.37 15.45 -9.88
CA GLN A 120 -12.65 14.01 -9.99
C GLN A 120 -12.71 13.26 -8.65
N LEU A 121 -11.92 13.69 -7.65
CA LEU A 121 -11.99 13.13 -6.30
C LEU A 121 -13.14 13.75 -5.51
N GLN A 122 -13.37 15.05 -5.72
CA GLN A 122 -14.47 15.79 -5.13
C GLN A 122 -15.83 15.25 -5.60
N ASN A 123 -15.99 14.95 -6.89
CA ASN A 123 -17.21 14.31 -7.39
C ASN A 123 -17.43 12.88 -6.86
N PHE A 124 -16.37 12.17 -6.46
CA PHE A 124 -16.47 10.85 -5.83
C PHE A 124 -16.92 10.95 -4.37
N ALA A 125 -16.32 11.86 -3.60
CA ALA A 125 -16.72 12.14 -2.22
C ALA A 125 -18.15 12.71 -2.13
N ILE A 126 -18.51 13.62 -3.04
CA ILE A 126 -19.86 14.21 -3.12
C ILE A 126 -20.90 13.18 -3.58
N ARG A 127 -20.55 12.23 -4.47
CA ARG A 127 -21.44 11.10 -4.80
C ARG A 127 -21.68 10.20 -3.60
N ASN A 128 -20.66 9.89 -2.81
CA ASN A 128 -20.82 9.08 -1.60
C ASN A 128 -21.77 9.74 -0.59
N GLN A 129 -21.80 11.08 -0.52
CA GLN A 129 -22.72 11.80 0.36
C GLN A 129 -24.17 11.80 -0.15
N LYS A 130 -24.38 11.78 -1.48
CA LYS A 130 -25.72 11.69 -2.11
C LYS A 130 -26.24 10.25 -2.24
N LEU A 131 -25.39 9.23 -2.20
CA LEU A 131 -25.75 7.81 -2.24
C LEU A 131 -26.13 7.25 -0.86
N LYS A 132 -26.57 8.10 0.08
CA LYS A 132 -27.20 7.66 1.35
C LYS A 132 -28.60 7.07 1.16
N SER A 133 -29.08 7.00 -0.08
CA SER A 133 -30.38 6.47 -0.43
C SER A 133 -30.21 5.27 -1.37
N SER A 134 -30.07 4.09 -0.75
CA SER A 134 -30.55 2.79 -1.24
C SER A 134 -29.54 1.67 -1.54
N GLU A 135 -28.22 1.89 -1.59
CA GLU A 135 -27.24 0.80 -1.46
C GLU A 135 -25.96 1.31 -0.76
N SER A 136 -25.72 0.83 0.46
CA SER A 136 -24.78 1.36 1.44
C SER A 136 -23.32 0.95 1.19
N TYR A 137 -22.74 1.27 0.03
CA TYR A 137 -21.30 1.07 -0.17
C TYR A 137 -20.52 2.24 0.43
N PHE A 138 -20.22 2.15 1.72
CA PHE A 138 -19.34 3.10 2.40
C PHE A 138 -17.87 2.92 1.92
N HIS A 139 -17.17 4.04 1.75
CA HIS A 139 -15.70 4.10 1.52
C HIS A 139 -15.16 3.35 0.28
N MET A 140 -15.40 3.90 -0.91
CA MET A 140 -14.81 3.39 -2.17
C MET A 140 -13.36 3.85 -2.39
N PHE A 141 -12.51 2.97 -2.91
CA PHE A 141 -11.12 3.29 -3.24
C PHE A 141 -10.63 2.56 -4.49
N LYS A 142 -9.59 3.09 -5.14
CA LYS A 142 -8.93 2.42 -6.27
C LYS A 142 -8.02 1.30 -5.77
N GLY A 143 -8.00 0.15 -6.45
CA GLY A 143 -7.13 -0.97 -6.10
C GLY A 143 -5.65 -0.59 -6.04
N GLU A 144 -5.17 0.32 -6.90
CA GLU A 144 -3.82 0.89 -6.83
C GLU A 144 -3.45 1.41 -5.44
N ARG A 145 -4.40 2.08 -4.76
CA ARG A 145 -4.17 2.65 -3.43
C ARG A 145 -3.96 1.55 -2.40
N LEU A 146 -4.75 0.49 -2.46
CA LEU A 146 -4.59 -0.69 -1.61
C LEU A 146 -3.25 -1.40 -1.89
N LEU A 147 -2.91 -1.64 -3.16
CA LEU A 147 -1.64 -2.27 -3.52
C LEU A 147 -0.43 -1.46 -3.02
N LYS A 148 -0.47 -0.13 -3.18
CA LYS A 148 0.57 0.77 -2.68
C LYS A 148 0.66 0.75 -1.15
N TRP A 149 -0.48 0.67 -0.46
CA TRP A 149 -0.50 0.52 0.99
C TRP A 149 0.17 -0.79 1.43
N VAL A 150 -0.23 -1.92 0.85
CA VAL A 150 0.39 -3.23 1.14
C VAL A 150 1.91 -3.17 0.90
N MET A 151 2.34 -2.61 -0.23
CA MET A 151 3.77 -2.46 -0.55
C MET A 151 4.54 -1.62 0.47
N ASN A 152 3.94 -0.57 1.02
CA ASN A 152 4.63 0.35 1.93
C ASN A 152 4.64 -0.12 3.38
N PHE A 153 3.58 -0.79 3.82
CA PHE A 153 3.34 -1.13 5.22
C PHE A 153 3.53 -2.62 5.54
N SER A 154 3.88 -3.45 4.56
CA SER A 154 4.24 -4.85 4.78
C SER A 154 5.62 -5.22 4.25
N THR A 155 6.04 -6.45 4.49
CA THR A 155 7.29 -7.04 3.97
C THR A 155 7.26 -7.37 2.48
N VAL A 156 6.11 -7.26 1.81
CA VAL A 156 5.96 -7.52 0.37
C VAL A 156 6.87 -6.62 -0.46
N VAL A 157 7.58 -7.17 -1.45
CA VAL A 157 8.48 -6.40 -2.31
C VAL A 157 8.02 -6.27 -3.75
N ASP A 158 7.03 -7.05 -4.17
CA ASP A 158 6.53 -7.09 -5.54
C ASP A 158 5.02 -6.81 -5.62
N LEU A 159 4.59 -6.20 -6.72
CA LEU A 159 3.19 -5.85 -6.93
C LEU A 159 2.29 -7.09 -7.09
N GLN A 160 2.81 -8.20 -7.64
CA GLN A 160 2.06 -9.46 -7.73
C GLN A 160 1.78 -10.03 -6.34
N GLU A 161 2.79 -10.06 -5.47
CA GLU A 161 2.61 -10.42 -4.05
C GLU A 161 1.62 -9.50 -3.35
N ALA A 162 1.70 -8.19 -3.60
CA ALA A 162 0.75 -7.24 -3.02
C ALA A 162 -0.69 -7.51 -3.48
N CYS A 163 -0.86 -7.94 -4.74
CA CYS A 163 -2.14 -8.35 -5.28
C CYS A 163 -2.66 -9.64 -4.64
N PHE A 164 -1.79 -10.63 -4.37
CA PHE A 164 -2.18 -11.83 -3.63
C PHE A 164 -2.66 -11.50 -2.22
N VAL A 165 -1.94 -10.62 -1.51
CA VAL A 165 -2.33 -10.15 -0.18
C VAL A 165 -3.67 -9.40 -0.22
N ALA A 166 -3.83 -8.50 -1.19
CA ALA A 166 -5.07 -7.77 -1.38
C ALA A 166 -6.26 -8.69 -1.75
N ASN A 167 -6.00 -9.80 -2.45
CA ASN A 167 -7.02 -10.79 -2.77
C ASN A 167 -7.58 -11.49 -1.52
N PHE A 168 -6.81 -11.60 -0.44
CA PHE A 168 -7.35 -12.11 0.83
C PHE A 168 -8.45 -11.21 1.40
N PHE A 169 -8.43 -9.90 1.14
CA PHE A 169 -9.53 -9.01 1.54
C PHE A 169 -10.82 -9.32 0.80
N ILE A 170 -10.74 -9.76 -0.45
CA ILE A 170 -11.89 -10.21 -1.23
C ILE A 170 -12.36 -11.58 -0.73
N ILE A 171 -11.44 -12.53 -0.56
CA ILE A 171 -11.74 -13.90 -0.09
C ILE A 171 -12.44 -13.89 1.27
N TYR A 172 -12.01 -13.00 2.18
CA TYR A 172 -12.62 -12.85 3.49
C TYR A 172 -13.80 -11.86 3.52
N ASP A 173 -14.30 -11.43 2.36
CA ASP A 173 -15.49 -10.59 2.23
C ASP A 173 -15.37 -9.28 3.02
N LEU A 174 -14.19 -8.66 2.99
CA LEU A 174 -13.91 -7.35 3.60
C LEU A 174 -14.08 -6.22 2.59
N ILE A 175 -13.83 -6.52 1.31
CA ILE A 175 -13.97 -5.59 0.19
C ILE A 175 -14.64 -6.30 -0.98
N MET A 176 -15.31 -5.53 -1.82
CA MET A 176 -15.93 -6.04 -3.05
C MET A 176 -15.64 -5.12 -4.24
N MET A 177 -15.65 -5.70 -5.43
CA MET A 177 -15.48 -4.97 -6.68
C MET A 177 -16.78 -4.23 -7.02
N VAL A 178 -16.71 -2.90 -7.15
CA VAL A 178 -17.87 -2.05 -7.46
C VAL A 178 -17.90 -1.67 -8.94
N ARG A 179 -16.74 -1.37 -9.53
CA ARG A 179 -16.65 -0.99 -10.94
C ARG A 179 -15.30 -1.32 -11.55
N ASN A 180 -15.31 -1.98 -12.71
CA ASN A 180 -14.13 -2.02 -13.56
C ASN A 180 -14.01 -0.68 -14.30
N SER A 181 -12.91 0.07 -14.12
CA SER A 181 -12.72 1.34 -14.81
C SER A 181 -12.52 1.18 -16.33
N ARG A 182 -12.43 -0.06 -16.86
CA ARG A 182 -12.33 -0.35 -18.29
C ARG A 182 -13.25 -1.49 -18.71
N THR A 183 -14.52 -1.18 -18.94
CA THR A 183 -15.32 -1.86 -19.96
C THR A 183 -15.03 -1.17 -21.29
N ASP A 184 -14.02 -1.67 -22.01
CA ASP A 184 -13.93 -1.65 -23.49
C ASP A 184 -12.48 -1.95 -23.91
N ASN A 185 -12.33 -3.12 -24.53
CA ASN A 185 -11.23 -3.68 -25.32
C ASN A 185 -10.78 -5.02 -24.74
N GLY A 186 -11.28 -6.09 -25.37
CA GLY A 186 -11.04 -7.50 -25.05
C GLY A 186 -9.59 -7.96 -25.20
N GLY A 187 -8.70 -7.39 -24.38
CA GLY A 187 -7.35 -7.88 -24.17
C GLY A 187 -7.28 -8.67 -22.86
N ASN A 188 -6.73 -9.88 -22.93
CA ASN A 188 -6.39 -10.75 -21.80
C ASN A 188 -5.35 -10.11 -20.85
N TYR A 189 -5.71 -9.03 -20.16
CA TYR A 189 -4.84 -8.43 -19.16
C TYR A 189 -5.11 -9.06 -17.79
N ALA A 190 -4.13 -9.89 -17.42
CA ALA A 190 -4.01 -10.66 -16.19
C ALA A 190 -4.27 -9.85 -14.90
N GLY A 191 -4.75 -10.55 -13.86
CA GLY A 191 -5.36 -10.03 -12.63
C GLY A 191 -4.78 -8.75 -12.01
N LEU A 192 -3.46 -8.55 -12.01
CA LEU A 192 -2.82 -7.36 -11.40
C LEU A 192 -3.24 -6.03 -12.06
N TYR A 193 -3.20 -5.95 -13.38
CA TYR A 193 -3.52 -4.71 -14.10
C TYR A 193 -4.99 -4.33 -13.88
N THR A 194 -5.86 -5.33 -13.94
CA THR A 194 -7.28 -5.18 -13.68
C THR A 194 -7.54 -4.77 -12.23
N PHE A 195 -6.85 -5.37 -11.25
CA PHE A 195 -6.96 -4.99 -9.84
C PHE A 195 -6.58 -3.53 -9.62
N GLN A 196 -5.44 -3.08 -10.17
CA GLN A 196 -4.95 -1.72 -9.97
C GLN A 196 -5.96 -0.66 -10.41
N HIS A 197 -6.64 -0.88 -11.54
CA HIS A 197 -7.57 0.07 -12.13
C HIS A 197 -9.04 -0.15 -11.72
N THR A 198 -9.33 -1.15 -10.89
CA THR A 198 -10.68 -1.43 -10.40
C THR A 198 -11.00 -0.59 -9.16
N ILE A 199 -12.25 -0.17 -9.03
CA ILE A 199 -12.77 0.48 -7.84
C ILE A 199 -13.37 -0.59 -6.93
N TYR A 200 -12.92 -0.61 -5.69
CA TYR A 200 -13.39 -1.47 -4.62
C TYR A 200 -14.16 -0.65 -3.59
N GLY A 201 -15.16 -1.27 -2.97
CA GLY A 201 -15.90 -0.75 -1.82
C GLY A 201 -15.71 -1.65 -0.62
N ILE A 202 -15.82 -1.09 0.59
CA ILE A 202 -15.86 -1.88 1.83
C ILE A 202 -17.24 -2.53 1.94
N THR A 203 -17.28 -3.82 2.29
CA THR A 203 -18.53 -4.57 2.51
C THR A 203 -19.09 -4.29 3.91
N ASP A 204 -20.34 -4.66 4.18
CA ASP A 204 -20.92 -4.59 5.53
C ASP A 204 -20.07 -5.34 6.56
N ARG A 205 -19.54 -6.50 6.17
CA ARG A 205 -18.62 -7.28 7.00
C ARG A 205 -17.29 -6.59 7.23
N GLY A 206 -16.72 -5.96 6.19
CA GLY A 206 -15.51 -5.13 6.34
C GLY A 206 -15.73 -4.00 7.33
N SER A 207 -16.86 -3.30 7.24
CA SER A 207 -17.23 -2.24 8.18
C SER A 207 -17.31 -2.76 9.61
N TRP A 208 -18.00 -3.90 9.83
CA TRP A 208 -18.10 -4.51 11.15
C TRP A 208 -16.74 -4.90 11.76
N VAL A 209 -15.79 -5.36 10.93
CA VAL A 209 -14.42 -5.68 11.39
C VAL A 209 -13.68 -4.42 11.86
N CYS A 210 -13.85 -3.29 11.17
CA CYS A 210 -13.25 -2.01 11.57
C CYS A 210 -13.82 -1.49 12.90
N ASP A 211 -15.12 -1.65 13.11
CA ASP A 211 -15.80 -1.21 14.32
C ASP A 211 -15.43 -2.06 15.55
N ARG A 212 -15.22 -3.37 15.37
CA ARG A 212 -14.91 -4.30 16.48
C ARG A 212 -13.56 -4.05 17.17
N ILE A 213 -12.60 -3.45 16.47
CA ILE A 213 -11.19 -3.33 16.91
C ILE A 213 -10.86 -1.90 17.39
N SER A 214 -11.85 -1.00 17.41
CA SER A 214 -11.74 0.40 17.86
C SER A 214 -12.19 0.58 19.30
#